data_AF-A0A8E0IDK0-F1
#
_entry.id   AF-A0A8E0IDK0-F1
#
_cell.length_a   1.000
_cell.length_b   1.000
_cell.length_c   1.000
_cell.angle_alpha   90.00
_cell.angle_beta   90.00
_cell.angle_gamma   90.00
#
_symmetry.space_group_name_H-M   'P 1'
#
loop_
_entity.id
_entity.type
_entity.pdbx_description
1 polymer ?
#
loop_
_entity_poly.entity_id
_entity_poly.type
_entity_poly.pdbx_seq_one_letter_code
_entity_poly.pdbx_strand_id
1 'polypeptide(L)' 'MEKYKILFLHAGAELYGADKILLEVVENIDRKTFEPIVVLPEDGPLVSR' A
#
# COMPACT_ATOMS: atom_id res chain seq x y z
N MET A 1 10.06 12.27 -15.56
CA MET A 1 9.27 13.19 -14.72
C MET A 1 9.36 12.70 -13.30
N GLU A 2 9.44 13.61 -12.34
CA GLU A 2 9.39 13.26 -10.92
C GLU A 2 8.00 12.73 -10.58
N LYS A 3 7.93 11.70 -9.71
CA LYS A 3 6.67 11.09 -9.27
C LYS A 3 6.23 11.67 -7.94
N TYR A 4 4.93 11.73 -7.71
CA TYR A 4 4.37 12.10 -6.41
C TYR A 4 4.42 10.93 -5.44
N LYS A 5 5.05 11.14 -4.29
CA LYS A 5 5.12 10.14 -3.21
C LYS A 5 3.86 10.21 -2.36
N ILE A 6 3.25 9.05 -2.10
CA ILE A 6 2.06 8.93 -1.25
C ILE A 6 2.37 7.92 -0.15
N LEU A 7 2.29 8.36 1.11
CA LEU A 7 2.47 7.48 2.26
C LEU A 7 1.12 6.95 2.75
N PHE A 8 0.96 5.63 2.75
CA PHE A 8 -0.12 4.92 3.41
C PHE A 8 0.38 4.38 4.74
N LEU A 9 -0.19 4.87 5.83
CA LEU A 9 0.10 4.40 7.18
C LEU A 9 -1.11 3.58 7.63
N HIS A 10 -0.95 2.26 7.67
CA HIS A 10 -2.07 1.33 7.80
C HIS A 10 -1.92 0.48 9.06
N ALA A 11 -3.02 0.20 9.75
CA ALA A 11 -3.00 -0.29 11.14
C ALA A 11 -2.83 -1.81 11.29
N GLY A 12 -2.79 -2.58 10.20
CA GLY A 12 -2.66 -4.04 10.24
C GLY A 12 -2.12 -4.61 8.93
N ALA A 13 -1.76 -5.89 8.94
CA ALA A 13 -1.13 -6.56 7.80
C ALA A 13 -1.73 -7.96 7.50
N GLU A 14 -2.92 -8.23 8.02
CA GLU A 14 -3.55 -9.56 8.11
C GLU A 14 -4.26 -10.01 6.82
N LEU A 15 -4.43 -9.10 5.85
CA LEU A 15 -5.12 -9.26 4.57
C LEU A 15 -6.65 -9.41 4.69
N TYR A 16 -7.27 -8.70 5.63
CA TYR A 16 -8.72 -8.61 5.79
C TYR A 16 -9.25 -7.20 5.52
N GLY A 17 -10.52 -7.11 5.10
CA GLY A 17 -11.25 -5.83 4.99
C GLY A 17 -10.46 -4.71 4.32
N ALA A 18 -10.01 -3.74 5.13
CA ALA A 18 -9.26 -2.57 4.71
C ALA A 18 -7.91 -2.91 4.04
N ASP A 19 -7.25 -3.99 4.43
CA ASP A 19 -5.97 -4.42 3.87
C ASP A 19 -6.10 -4.77 2.38
N LYS A 20 -7.21 -5.43 2.02
CA LYS A 20 -7.52 -5.79 0.63
C LYS A 20 -7.80 -4.54 -0.22
N ILE A 21 -8.50 -3.57 0.36
CA ILE A 21 -8.77 -2.29 -0.32
C ILE A 21 -7.48 -1.51 -0.51
N LEU A 22 -6.62 -1.44 0.51
CA LEU A 22 -5.30 -0.81 0.38
C LEU A 22 -4.46 -1.49 -0.70
N LEU A 23 -4.44 -2.83 -0.72
CA LEU A 23 -3.74 -3.59 -1.75
C LEU A 23 -4.27 -3.25 -3.14
N GLU A 24 -5.60 -3.28 -3.34
CA GLU A 24 -6.22 -2.95 -4.63
C GLU A 24 -5.86 -1.53 -5.09
N VAL A 25 -5.84 -0.55 -4.18
CA VAL A 25 -5.42 0.82 -4.48
C VAL A 25 -3.95 0.87 -4.90
N VAL A 26 -3.07 0.23 -4.13
CA VAL A 26 -1.62 0.27 -4.37
C VAL A 26 -1.24 -0.50 -5.65
N GLU A 27 -1.92 -1.62 -5.95
CA GLU A 27 -1.70 -2.41 -7.17
C GLU A 27 -2.14 -1.66 -8.43
N ASN A 28 -3.23 -0.89 -8.35
CA ASN A 28 -3.84 -0.25 -9.53
C ASN A 28 -3.52 1.25 -9.68
N ILE A 29 -2.80 1.86 -8.74
CA ILE A 29 -2.40 3.26 -8.87
C ILE A 29 -1.47 3.49 -10.07
N ASP A 30 -1.62 4.62 -10.76
CA ASP A 30 -0.74 4.97 -11.87
C ASP A 30 0.71 5.17 -11.41
N ARG A 31 1.53 4.12 -11.59
CA ARG A 31 2.95 4.11 -11.24
C ARG A 31 3.81 5.04 -12.11
N LYS A 32 3.29 5.63 -13.18
CA LYS A 32 4.01 6.68 -13.94
C LYS A 32 3.94 8.03 -13.22
N THR A 33 2.85 8.29 -12.52
CA THR A 33 2.59 9.54 -11.79
C THR A 33 2.90 9.42 -10.31
N PHE A 34 2.65 8.25 -9.70
CA PHE A 34 2.71 8.06 -8.25
C PHE A 34 3.71 6.98 -7.82
N GLU A 35 4.29 7.20 -6.63
CA GLU A 35 5.13 6.26 -5.90
C GLU A 35 4.49 6.02 -4.52
N PRO A 36 3.64 5.00 -4.37
CA PRO A 36 3.05 4.67 -3.08
C PRO A 36 4.11 4.02 -2.17
N ILE A 37 4.12 4.45 -0.92
CA ILE A 37 4.94 3.92 0.17
C ILE A 37 3.96 3.42 1.23
N VAL A 38 4.04 2.14 1.59
CA VAL A 38 3.17 1.54 2.59
C VAL A 38 3.99 1.25 3.84
N VAL A 39 3.53 1.74 4.98
CA VAL A 39 4.10 1.45 6.31
C VAL A 39 3.08 0.69 7.11
N LEU A 40 3.49 -0.48 7.60
CA LEU A 40 2.70 -1.38 8.42
C LEU A 40 3.34 -1.48 9.82
N PRO A 41 2.55 -1.67 10.90
CA PRO A 41 3.05 -1.74 12.26
C PRO A 41 3.73 -3.08 12.58
N GLU A 42 3.53 -4.09 11.74
CA GLU A 42 3.98 -5.45 11.95
C GLU A 42 4.17 -6.19 10.62
N ASP A 43 4.90 -7.30 10.69
CA ASP A 43 4.98 -8.24 9.58
C ASP A 43 3.71 -9.08 9.51
N GLY A 44 3.17 -9.25 8.29
CA GLY A 44 1.98 -10.05 8.06
C GLY A 44 1.79 -10.39 6.58
N PRO A 45 0.73 -11.13 6.22
CA PRO A 45 0.44 -11.50 4.84
C PRO A 45 0.51 -10.36 3.81
N LEU A 46 0.15 -9.13 4.19
CA LEU A 46 0.19 -7.95 3.31
C LEU A 46 1.62 -7.54 2.91
N VAL A 47 2.64 -7.81 3.74
CA VAL A 47 4.05 -7.51 3.41
C VAL A 47 4.54 -8.36 2.23
N SER A 48 3.97 -9.54 2.04
CA SER A 48 4.36 -10.51 1.00
C SER A 48 3.59 -10.34 -0.32
N ARG A 49 3.04 -9.16 -0.57
CA ARG A 49 2.29 -8.80 -1.78
C ARG A 49 2.91 -7.57 -2.42
#